data_AF-A0A9P0C7K3-F1
#
_entry.id   AF-A0A9P0C7K3-F1
#
_cell.length_a   1.000
_cell.length_b   1.000
_cell.length_c   1.000
_cell.angle_alpha   90.00
_cell.angle_beta   90.00
_cell.angle_gamma   90.00
#
_symmetry.space_group_name_H-M   'P 1'
#
loop_
_entity.id
_entity.type
_entity.pdbx_description
1 polymer ?
#
loop_
_entity_poly.entity_id
_entity_poly.type
_entity_poly.pdbx_seq_one_letter_code
_entity_poly.pdbx_strand_id
1 'polypeptide(L)'
;MPELRMYCPQGRGVCPLYDSAGFVAGLQLALPVDEYESLAIKPEKKFVKWRAPAVDGEPSKEYWTITQYYVSEETLKAGAGPQAANGATLQDGGVWVTGLDGKLLKIPTSEADIKNTAFTKQNCVPNMGTHYYYNMTRDMKCEDLLPWFGLTNNGEMIGTGFIMFGKLAPQKPRHWFEIPPTREQAPEIVIPYAPPCLGEWGSSYGILSLHIYYINDPWNIRCK
;
A
#
# COMPACT_ATOMS: atom_id res chain seq x y z
N MET A 1 1.97 -10.59 -13.47
CA MET A 1 0.93 -10.05 -14.36
C MET A 1 1.56 -9.17 -15.45
N PRO A 2 2.33 -9.77 -16.39
CA PRO A 2 2.98 -9.05 -17.48
C PRO A 2 2.03 -8.40 -18.50
N GLU A 3 0.76 -8.80 -18.53
CA GLU A 3 -0.28 -8.31 -19.41
C GLU A 3 -0.82 -6.92 -19.03
N LEU A 4 -0.56 -6.47 -17.81
CA LEU A 4 -1.00 -5.15 -17.34
C LEU A 4 -0.15 -4.03 -17.94
N ARG A 5 -0.82 -2.96 -18.35
CA ARG A 5 -0.19 -1.75 -18.88
C ARG A 5 -0.11 -0.70 -17.79
N MET A 6 1.10 -0.25 -17.49
CA MET A 6 1.34 0.80 -16.51
C MET A 6 1.30 2.18 -17.15
N TYR A 7 0.61 3.11 -16.50
CA TYR A 7 0.64 4.53 -16.83
C TYR A 7 1.07 5.29 -15.59
N CYS A 8 2.03 6.19 -15.74
CA CYS A 8 2.57 6.97 -14.64
C CYS A 8 2.35 8.46 -14.90
N PRO A 9 1.76 9.23 -13.97
CA PRO A 9 1.83 10.68 -14.02
C PRO A 9 3.26 11.16 -13.75
N GLN A 10 3.51 12.45 -13.99
CA GLN A 10 4.79 13.06 -13.64
C GLN A 10 5.14 12.84 -12.15
N GLY A 11 6.42 12.59 -11.89
CA GLY A 11 6.97 12.18 -10.60
C GLY A 11 6.86 10.68 -10.33
N ARG A 12 5.95 9.97 -11.01
CA ARG A 12 5.81 8.49 -11.01
C ARG A 12 5.56 7.84 -9.65
N GLY A 13 5.20 8.61 -8.62
CA GLY A 13 5.02 8.09 -7.26
C GLY A 13 3.90 7.07 -7.12
N VAL A 14 2.83 7.23 -7.89
CA VAL A 14 1.69 6.30 -7.98
C VAL A 14 1.37 6.08 -9.46
N CYS A 15 1.51 4.85 -9.94
CA CYS A 15 1.27 4.47 -11.33
C CYS A 15 0.14 3.43 -11.40
N PRO A 16 -1.03 3.79 -11.96
CA PRO A 16 -2.07 2.82 -12.21
C PRO A 16 -1.69 1.76 -13.25
N LEU A 17 -2.16 0.54 -13.00
CA LEU A 17 -2.02 -0.61 -13.89
C LEU A 17 -3.40 -0.89 -14.49
N TYR A 18 -3.44 -1.01 -15.82
CA TYR A 18 -4.67 -1.26 -16.56
C TYR A 18 -4.60 -2.62 -17.24
N ASP A 19 -5.75 -3.30 -17.30
CA ASP A 19 -5.89 -4.51 -18.10
C ASP A 19 -6.00 -4.18 -19.61
N SER A 20 -6.23 -5.21 -20.42
CA SER A 20 -6.42 -5.06 -21.87
C SER A 20 -7.74 -4.36 -22.26
N ALA A 21 -8.72 -4.32 -21.36
CA ALA A 21 -10.02 -3.66 -21.57
C ALA A 21 -10.01 -2.19 -21.14
N GLY A 22 -8.94 -1.71 -20.49
CA GLY A 22 -8.79 -0.34 -20.02
C GLY A 22 -9.32 -0.09 -18.61
N PHE A 23 -9.58 -1.13 -17.83
CA PHE A 23 -9.97 -1.01 -16.42
C PHE A 23 -8.76 -1.05 -15.50
N VAL A 24 -8.83 -0.31 -14.39
CA VAL A 24 -7.76 -0.27 -13.39
C VAL A 24 -7.70 -1.61 -12.66
N ALA A 25 -6.61 -2.35 -12.85
CA ALA A 25 -6.34 -3.67 -12.29
C ALA A 25 -5.33 -3.64 -11.14
N GLY A 26 -4.72 -2.49 -10.85
CA GLY A 26 -3.81 -2.34 -9.73
C GLY A 26 -3.17 -0.96 -9.66
N LEU A 27 -2.30 -0.79 -8.67
CA LEU A 27 -1.47 0.38 -8.48
C LEU A 27 -0.05 -0.05 -8.12
N GLN A 28 0.94 0.53 -8.79
CA GLN A 28 2.32 0.47 -8.38
C GLN A 28 2.69 1.77 -7.66
N LEU A 29 3.27 1.65 -6.46
CA LEU A 29 3.91 2.75 -5.76
C LEU A 29 5.39 2.76 -6.10
N ALA A 30 5.97 3.96 -6.24
CA ALA A 30 7.38 4.13 -6.58
C ALA A 30 8.04 5.18 -5.70
N LEU A 31 9.15 4.81 -5.08
CA LEU A 31 10.03 5.68 -4.31
C LEU A 31 11.34 5.86 -5.11
N PRO A 32 11.75 7.08 -5.49
CA PRO A 32 12.98 7.26 -6.24
C PRO A 32 14.19 6.82 -5.41
N VAL A 33 15.11 6.04 -6.00
CA VAL A 33 16.23 5.40 -5.28
C VAL A 33 17.20 6.43 -4.68
N ASP A 34 17.36 7.58 -5.34
CA ASP A 34 18.23 8.69 -4.96
C ASP A 34 17.58 9.70 -4.01
N GLU A 35 16.26 9.59 -3.78
CA GLU A 35 15.50 10.50 -2.91
C GLU A 35 14.94 9.82 -1.67
N TYR A 36 14.88 8.49 -1.66
CA TYR A 36 14.39 7.69 -0.55
C TYR A 36 15.54 7.15 0.29
N GLU A 37 15.62 7.59 1.54
CA GLU A 37 16.62 7.18 2.50
C GLU A 37 15.97 6.44 3.67
N SER A 38 16.48 5.25 4.01
CA SER A 38 16.09 4.54 5.22
C SER A 38 17.27 3.86 5.87
N LEU A 39 17.41 4.08 7.18
CA LEU A 39 18.34 3.36 8.05
C LEU A 39 17.64 2.22 8.81
N ALA A 40 16.31 2.21 8.82
CA ALA A 40 15.48 1.18 9.47
C ALA A 40 15.32 -0.06 8.61
N ILE A 41 15.10 0.14 7.31
CA ILE A 41 14.80 -0.94 6.38
C ILE A 41 15.82 -0.99 5.25
N LYS A 42 16.10 -2.20 4.80
CA LYS A 42 16.85 -2.45 3.57
C LYS A 42 15.86 -2.48 2.39
N PRO A 43 15.79 -1.47 1.51
CA PRO A 43 14.76 -1.39 0.49
C PRO A 43 14.72 -2.61 -0.44
N GLU A 44 15.86 -3.19 -0.75
CA GLU A 44 15.98 -4.40 -1.59
C GLU A 44 15.29 -5.64 -1.00
N LYS A 45 14.97 -5.64 0.29
CA LYS A 45 14.19 -6.71 0.95
C LYS A 45 12.68 -6.49 0.89
N LYS A 46 12.23 -5.28 0.52
CA LYS A 46 10.82 -4.84 0.60
C LYS A 46 10.25 -4.42 -0.74
N PHE A 47 11.12 -4.02 -1.67
CA PHE A 47 10.76 -3.43 -2.94
C PHE A 47 11.47 -4.13 -4.09
N VAL A 48 10.88 -4.02 -5.28
CA VAL A 48 11.52 -4.38 -6.54
C VAL A 48 12.19 -3.12 -7.11
N LYS A 49 13.41 -3.23 -7.63
CA LYS A 49 14.03 -2.11 -8.33
C LYS A 49 13.49 -2.03 -9.77
N TRP A 50 12.99 -0.87 -10.15
CA TRP A 50 12.51 -0.56 -11.49
C TRP A 50 13.27 0.61 -12.09
N ARG A 51 13.79 0.44 -13.30
CA ARG A 51 14.37 1.53 -14.09
C ARG A 51 13.33 2.04 -15.07
N ALA A 52 12.84 3.23 -14.80
CA ALA A 52 11.84 3.87 -15.62
C ALA A 52 12.51 4.61 -16.80
N PRO A 53 12.02 4.45 -18.05
CA PRO A 53 12.60 5.12 -19.22
C PRO A 53 12.33 6.63 -19.19
N ALA A 54 13.08 7.39 -19.99
CA ALA A 54 12.78 8.81 -20.17
C ALA A 54 11.50 8.98 -21.00
N VAL A 55 10.54 9.78 -20.51
CA VAL A 55 9.22 10.01 -21.14
C VAL A 55 8.76 11.43 -20.81
N ASP A 56 8.18 12.15 -21.78
CA ASP A 56 7.54 13.46 -21.60
C ASP A 56 8.35 14.50 -20.80
N GLY A 57 9.65 14.58 -21.10
CA GLY A 57 10.58 15.52 -20.44
C GLY A 57 11.09 15.05 -19.07
N GLU A 58 10.66 13.90 -18.57
CA GLU A 58 11.24 13.27 -17.40
C GLU A 58 12.42 12.37 -17.78
N PRO A 59 13.58 12.51 -17.12
CA PRO A 59 14.75 11.67 -17.40
C PRO A 59 14.51 10.22 -16.97
N SER A 60 15.34 9.31 -17.49
CA SER A 60 15.36 7.94 -16.96
C SER A 60 15.81 7.96 -15.51
N LYS A 61 15.11 7.20 -14.66
CA LYS A 61 15.33 7.21 -13.21
C LYS A 61 15.04 5.83 -12.59
N GLU A 62 15.75 5.49 -11.52
CA GLU A 62 15.51 4.26 -10.77
C GLU A 62 14.55 4.49 -9.59
N TYR A 63 13.68 3.52 -9.36
CA TYR A 63 12.70 3.52 -8.29
C TYR A 63 12.72 2.19 -7.54
N TRP A 64 12.48 2.26 -6.23
CA TRP A 64 11.98 1.15 -5.43
C TRP A 64 10.47 1.07 -5.58
N THR A 65 9.96 -0.06 -6.05
CA THR A 65 8.53 -0.23 -6.32
C THR A 65 7.91 -1.35 -5.53
N ILE A 66 6.62 -1.18 -5.25
CA ILE A 66 5.76 -2.19 -4.64
C ILE A 66 4.37 -2.06 -5.23
N THR A 67 3.70 -3.19 -5.45
CA THR A 67 2.47 -3.22 -6.24
C THR A 67 1.35 -3.91 -5.49
N GLN A 68 0.15 -3.34 -5.62
CA GLN A 68 -1.11 -3.99 -5.27
C GLN A 68 -1.96 -4.20 -6.52
N TYR A 69 -2.78 -5.25 -6.51
CA TYR A 69 -3.64 -5.64 -7.62
C TYR A 69 -5.08 -5.80 -7.14
N TYR A 70 -6.04 -5.41 -7.98
CA TYR A 70 -7.48 -5.44 -7.71
C TYR A 70 -8.18 -6.64 -8.36
N VAL A 71 -7.39 -7.54 -8.95
CA VAL A 71 -7.80 -8.74 -9.64
C VAL A 71 -6.75 -9.83 -9.39
N SER A 72 -7.19 -11.08 -9.34
CA SER A 72 -6.29 -12.22 -9.23
C SER A 72 -5.58 -12.51 -10.57
N GLU A 73 -4.46 -13.23 -10.52
CA GLU A 73 -3.77 -13.67 -11.74
C GLU A 73 -4.64 -14.62 -12.60
N GLU A 74 -5.51 -15.41 -11.96
CA GLU A 74 -6.41 -16.33 -12.64
C GLU A 74 -7.49 -15.57 -13.44
N THR A 75 -8.15 -14.62 -12.79
CA THR A 75 -9.18 -13.78 -13.41
C THR A 75 -8.60 -12.94 -14.54
N LEU A 76 -7.39 -12.40 -14.36
CA LEU A 76 -6.69 -11.67 -15.40
C LEU A 76 -6.37 -12.54 -16.63
N LYS A 77 -5.88 -13.77 -16.42
CA LYS A 77 -5.62 -14.75 -17.50
C LYS A 77 -6.88 -15.20 -18.21
N ALA A 78 -8.01 -15.22 -17.53
CA ALA A 78 -9.31 -15.54 -18.13
C ALA A 78 -9.83 -14.44 -19.07
N GLY A 79 -9.14 -13.29 -19.17
CA GLY A 79 -9.58 -12.14 -19.95
C GLY A 79 -10.75 -11.38 -19.30
N ALA A 80 -11.09 -11.73 -18.05
CA ALA A 80 -12.06 -11.02 -17.24
C ALA A 80 -11.32 -9.88 -16.52
N GLY A 81 -11.36 -8.69 -17.09
CA GLY A 81 -10.88 -7.49 -16.43
C GLY A 81 -11.56 -7.21 -15.09
N PRO A 82 -10.98 -6.35 -14.23
CA PRO A 82 -11.75 -5.67 -13.19
C PRO A 82 -12.98 -5.06 -13.86
N GLN A 83 -14.18 -5.34 -13.36
CA GLN A 83 -15.48 -4.89 -13.92
C GLN A 83 -16.13 -5.78 -14.99
N ALA A 84 -15.45 -6.75 -15.60
CA ALA A 84 -16.05 -7.59 -16.64
C ALA A 84 -17.24 -8.43 -16.11
N ALA A 85 -17.20 -8.82 -14.83
CA ALA A 85 -18.22 -9.68 -14.21
C ALA A 85 -19.39 -8.89 -13.58
N ASN A 86 -19.14 -7.74 -12.96
CA ASN A 86 -20.15 -7.05 -12.14
C ASN A 86 -19.98 -5.51 -12.01
N GLY A 87 -19.07 -4.88 -12.77
CA GLY A 87 -18.84 -3.43 -12.68
C GLY A 87 -18.05 -2.94 -11.45
N ALA A 88 -17.66 -3.81 -10.51
CA ALA A 88 -16.91 -3.41 -9.32
C ALA A 88 -15.40 -3.25 -9.59
N THR A 89 -14.74 -2.28 -8.95
CA THR A 89 -13.28 -2.10 -9.06
C THR A 89 -12.51 -3.23 -8.40
N LEU A 90 -12.98 -3.74 -7.27
CA LEU A 90 -12.38 -4.89 -6.59
C LEU A 90 -13.07 -6.17 -7.07
N GLN A 91 -12.31 -7.05 -7.73
CA GLN A 91 -12.78 -8.37 -8.11
C GLN A 91 -12.25 -9.43 -7.14
N ASP A 92 -12.80 -10.64 -7.26
CA ASP A 92 -12.31 -11.84 -6.57
C ASP A 92 -12.29 -11.73 -5.02
N GLY A 93 -13.05 -10.78 -4.46
CA GLY A 93 -13.22 -10.59 -3.02
C GLY A 93 -11.96 -10.15 -2.27
N GLY A 94 -11.04 -9.40 -2.90
CA GLY A 94 -9.89 -8.87 -2.18
C GLY A 94 -8.99 -7.92 -2.98
N VAL A 95 -7.86 -7.59 -2.36
CA VAL A 95 -6.71 -6.91 -2.97
C VAL A 95 -5.49 -7.83 -2.80
N TRP A 96 -4.71 -8.02 -3.85
CA TRP A 96 -3.50 -8.83 -3.82
C TRP A 96 -2.29 -7.94 -3.69
N VAL A 97 -1.47 -8.17 -2.67
CA VAL A 97 -0.26 -7.41 -2.39
C VAL A 97 0.96 -8.31 -2.37
N THR A 98 2.12 -7.80 -2.76
CA THR A 98 3.37 -8.57 -2.64
C THR A 98 3.74 -8.76 -1.17
N GLY A 99 3.80 -10.03 -0.73
CA GLY A 99 4.27 -10.46 0.58
C GLY A 99 5.79 -10.43 0.73
N LEU A 100 6.27 -10.70 1.93
CA LEU A 100 7.71 -10.69 2.26
C LEU A 100 8.51 -11.78 1.53
N ASP A 101 7.86 -12.85 1.12
CA ASP A 101 8.44 -13.95 0.34
C ASP A 101 8.33 -13.72 -1.18
N GLY A 102 7.86 -12.55 -1.60
CA GLY A 102 7.62 -12.19 -2.99
C GLY A 102 6.33 -12.78 -3.59
N LYS A 103 5.58 -13.60 -2.85
CA LYS A 103 4.29 -14.14 -3.31
C LYS A 103 3.16 -13.16 -3.05
N LEU A 104 2.07 -13.29 -3.80
CA LEU A 104 0.88 -12.47 -3.57
C LEU A 104 0.12 -12.94 -2.33
N LEU A 105 -0.18 -12.00 -1.44
CA LEU A 105 -1.05 -12.16 -0.29
C LEU A 105 -2.37 -11.46 -0.57
N LYS A 106 -3.48 -12.14 -0.27
CA LYS A 106 -4.83 -11.55 -0.38
C LYS A 106 -5.18 -10.81 0.91
N ILE A 107 -5.61 -9.56 0.79
CA ILE A 107 -6.37 -8.83 1.81
C ILE A 107 -7.85 -8.95 1.44
N PRO A 108 -8.66 -9.73 2.17
CA PRO A 108 -10.07 -9.91 1.82
C PRO A 108 -10.89 -8.62 1.93
N THR A 109 -11.97 -8.51 1.15
CA THR A 109 -12.86 -7.33 1.16
C THR A 109 -13.78 -7.25 2.38
N SER A 110 -13.93 -8.31 3.17
CA SER A 110 -14.77 -8.32 4.38
C SER A 110 -13.95 -8.53 5.64
N GLU A 111 -14.31 -7.86 6.74
CA GLU A 111 -13.70 -8.08 8.06
C GLU A 111 -13.92 -9.53 8.54
N ALA A 112 -15.04 -10.15 8.16
CA ALA A 112 -15.33 -11.55 8.48
C ALA A 112 -14.28 -12.49 7.88
N ASP A 113 -13.86 -12.24 6.63
CA ASP A 113 -12.84 -13.03 5.96
C ASP A 113 -11.43 -12.65 6.40
N ILE A 114 -11.16 -11.37 6.69
CA ILE A 114 -9.87 -10.90 7.21
C ILE A 114 -9.49 -11.65 8.50
N LYS A 115 -10.46 -11.93 9.38
CA LYS A 115 -10.25 -12.70 10.63
C LYS A 115 -9.65 -14.10 10.41
N ASN A 116 -9.82 -14.66 9.21
CA ASN A 116 -9.28 -15.96 8.82
C ASN A 116 -7.90 -15.87 8.14
N THR A 117 -7.29 -14.68 8.15
CA THR A 117 -5.96 -14.41 7.57
C THR A 117 -4.97 -13.98 8.66
N ALA A 118 -3.72 -13.74 8.27
CA ALA A 118 -2.69 -13.22 9.17
C ALA A 118 -2.81 -11.70 9.42
N PHE A 119 -3.75 -10.99 8.79
CA PHE A 119 -3.94 -9.56 9.02
C PHE A 119 -4.65 -9.33 10.36
N THR A 120 -3.91 -8.80 11.33
CA THR A 120 -4.42 -8.56 12.69
C THR A 120 -5.03 -7.18 12.81
N LYS A 121 -6.18 -7.10 13.49
CA LYS A 121 -6.89 -5.85 13.77
C LYS A 121 -6.07 -4.96 14.69
N GLN A 122 -5.96 -3.69 14.32
CA GLN A 122 -5.29 -2.64 15.09
C GLN A 122 -6.33 -1.60 15.54
N ASN A 123 -6.01 -0.31 15.50
CA ASN A 123 -6.94 0.73 15.91
C ASN A 123 -7.86 1.18 14.77
N CYS A 124 -9.03 1.69 15.14
CA CYS A 124 -9.82 2.53 14.25
C CYS A 124 -9.42 3.99 14.45
N VAL A 125 -9.05 4.65 13.36
CA VAL A 125 -8.67 6.06 13.38
C VAL A 125 -9.76 6.88 12.66
N PRO A 126 -10.33 7.92 13.29
CA PRO A 126 -11.32 8.78 12.66
C PRO A 126 -10.83 9.31 11.32
N ASN A 127 -11.72 9.39 10.33
CA ASN A 127 -11.41 9.80 8.95
C ASN A 127 -10.47 8.85 8.17
N MET A 128 -10.11 7.69 8.74
CA MET A 128 -9.25 6.69 8.08
C MET A 128 -9.85 5.28 8.06
N GLY A 129 -10.46 4.86 9.17
CA GLY A 129 -11.04 3.53 9.33
C GLY A 129 -10.24 2.61 10.25
N THR A 130 -10.67 1.35 10.32
CA THR A 130 -10.03 0.30 11.12
C THR A 130 -8.86 -0.29 10.36
N HIS A 131 -7.67 -0.20 10.93
CA HIS A 131 -6.46 -0.69 10.30
C HIS A 131 -6.21 -2.17 10.60
N TYR A 132 -5.68 -2.89 9.60
CA TYR A 132 -5.26 -4.29 9.72
C TYR A 132 -3.87 -4.47 9.15
N TYR A 133 -2.96 -5.00 9.95
CA TYR A 133 -1.55 -5.18 9.60
C TYR A 133 -1.17 -6.65 9.60
N TYR A 134 -0.32 -7.06 8.66
CA TYR A 134 0.11 -8.45 8.55
C TYR A 134 0.94 -8.88 9.76
N ASN A 135 0.46 -9.92 10.46
CA ASN A 135 1.10 -10.55 11.61
C ASN A 135 1.58 -9.56 12.69
N MET A 136 0.87 -8.45 12.86
CA MET A 136 1.27 -7.38 13.77
C MET A 136 1.00 -7.76 15.22
N THR A 137 2.06 -7.89 16.00
CA THR A 137 2.07 -8.19 17.43
C THR A 137 3.21 -7.43 18.12
N ARG A 138 3.18 -7.34 19.44
CA ARG A 138 4.23 -6.64 20.21
C ARG A 138 5.61 -7.31 20.13
N ASP A 139 5.64 -8.60 19.77
CA ASP A 139 6.85 -9.43 19.72
C ASP A 139 7.38 -9.63 18.28
N MET A 140 6.67 -9.09 17.30
CA MET A 140 7.09 -9.04 15.90
C MET A 140 8.45 -8.36 15.77
N LYS A 141 9.32 -8.89 14.90
CA LYS A 141 10.53 -8.16 14.50
C LYS A 141 10.15 -7.00 13.59
N CYS A 142 10.66 -5.80 13.84
CA CYS A 142 10.35 -4.63 13.02
C CYS A 142 10.75 -4.81 11.54
N GLU A 143 11.80 -5.60 11.28
CA GLU A 143 12.24 -5.98 9.94
C GLU A 143 11.22 -6.84 9.19
N ASP A 144 10.29 -7.48 9.89
CA ASP A 144 9.22 -8.31 9.31
C ASP A 144 7.98 -7.47 8.97
N LEU A 145 8.05 -6.15 9.06
CA LEU A 145 6.94 -5.28 8.63
C LEU A 145 6.63 -5.47 7.15
N LEU A 146 5.42 -5.94 6.86
CA LEU A 146 4.83 -5.84 5.54
C LEU A 146 4.37 -4.39 5.33
N PRO A 147 4.82 -3.70 4.27
CA PRO A 147 4.46 -2.29 4.06
C PRO A 147 2.97 -2.06 3.82
N TRP A 148 2.21 -3.10 3.47
CA TRP A 148 0.78 -3.03 3.17
C TRP A 148 -0.11 -3.27 4.39
N PHE A 149 -1.18 -2.48 4.48
CA PHE A 149 -2.25 -2.67 5.45
C PHE A 149 -3.63 -2.54 4.80
N GLY A 150 -4.64 -3.18 5.41
CA GLY A 150 -6.04 -3.07 5.03
C GLY A 150 -6.79 -2.05 5.87
N LEU A 151 -7.85 -1.45 5.29
CA LEU A 151 -8.75 -0.53 5.97
C LEU A 151 -10.19 -1.02 5.86
N THR A 152 -10.88 -1.12 6.99
CA THR A 152 -12.31 -1.45 7.01
C THR A 152 -13.15 -0.39 7.72
N ASN A 153 -14.43 -0.33 7.35
CA ASN A 153 -15.45 0.44 8.05
C ASN A 153 -16.77 -0.34 8.00
N ASN A 154 -17.42 -0.47 9.15
CA ASN A 154 -18.64 -1.29 9.32
C ASN A 154 -18.52 -2.72 8.73
N GLY A 155 -17.34 -3.35 8.85
CA GLY A 155 -17.11 -4.71 8.39
C GLY A 155 -16.72 -4.87 6.92
N GLU A 156 -16.72 -3.80 6.13
CA GLU A 156 -16.36 -3.82 4.69
C GLU A 156 -15.03 -3.10 4.45
N MET A 157 -14.26 -3.57 3.48
CA MET A 157 -13.03 -2.92 3.02
C MET A 157 -13.36 -1.60 2.34
N ILE A 158 -12.73 -0.54 2.82
CA ILE A 158 -12.87 0.82 2.27
C ILE A 158 -11.58 1.34 1.64
N GLY A 159 -10.48 0.61 1.82
CA GLY A 159 -9.18 0.99 1.30
C GLY A 159 -8.08 0.02 1.69
N THR A 160 -6.90 0.31 1.16
CA THR A 160 -5.64 -0.21 1.65
C THR A 160 -4.73 0.97 1.94
N GLY A 161 -3.58 0.70 2.55
CA GLY A 161 -2.54 1.69 2.60
C GLY A 161 -1.16 1.08 2.65
N PHE A 162 -0.20 1.98 2.48
CA PHE A 162 1.22 1.71 2.51
C PHE A 162 1.83 2.48 3.69
N ILE A 163 2.73 1.85 4.43
CA ILE A 163 3.58 2.51 5.42
C ILE A 163 5.02 2.01 5.27
N MET A 164 5.98 2.93 5.39
CA MET A 164 7.38 2.58 5.50
C MET A 164 8.18 3.60 6.30
N PHE A 165 9.28 3.16 6.90
CA PHE A 165 10.17 4.00 7.69
C PHE A 165 11.31 4.54 6.84
N GLY A 166 11.48 5.86 6.85
CA GLY A 166 12.48 6.55 6.06
C GLY A 166 12.07 7.99 5.74
N LYS A 167 12.92 8.67 4.98
CA LYS A 167 12.72 10.04 4.50
C LYS A 167 12.64 10.04 2.99
N LEU A 168 11.81 10.92 2.48
CA LEU A 168 11.68 11.18 1.06
C LEU A 168 11.93 12.66 0.81
N ALA A 169 12.75 12.98 -0.17
CA ALA A 169 12.93 14.37 -0.60
C ALA A 169 11.58 15.01 -1.00
N PRO A 170 11.45 16.34 -0.94
CA PRO A 170 10.23 17.03 -1.37
C PRO A 170 9.84 16.67 -2.80
N GLN A 171 8.71 15.99 -2.95
CA GLN A 171 8.22 15.52 -4.25
C GLN A 171 7.66 16.67 -5.08
N LYS A 172 8.08 16.78 -6.33
CA LYS A 172 7.52 17.70 -7.34
C LYS A 172 7.03 16.91 -8.56
N PRO A 173 5.94 17.35 -9.23
CA PRO A 173 5.08 18.48 -8.89
C PRO A 173 4.04 18.16 -7.80
N ARG A 174 3.93 16.90 -7.36
CA ARG A 174 2.90 16.46 -6.41
C ARG A 174 3.53 15.68 -5.24
N HIS A 175 3.08 16.00 -4.04
CA HIS A 175 3.28 15.18 -2.85
C HIS A 175 2.28 14.01 -2.87
N TRP A 176 2.78 12.82 -3.14
CA TRP A 176 2.01 11.59 -3.15
C TRP A 176 1.94 10.99 -1.75
N PHE A 177 3.08 10.92 -1.05
CA PHE A 177 3.15 10.26 0.24
C PHE A 177 2.85 11.25 1.37
N GLU A 178 2.05 10.77 2.31
CA GLU A 178 1.79 11.41 3.58
C GLU A 178 3.03 11.35 4.46
N ILE A 179 3.25 12.44 5.18
CA ILE A 179 4.31 12.53 6.17
C ILE A 179 3.61 12.92 7.48
N PRO A 180 3.35 11.97 8.40
CA PRO A 180 2.59 12.23 9.61
C PRO A 180 3.21 13.37 10.45
N PRO A 181 2.41 14.30 11.00
CA PRO A 181 2.94 15.41 11.80
C PRO A 181 3.54 14.96 13.14
N THR A 182 3.01 13.88 13.73
CA THR A 182 3.46 13.29 15.00
C THR A 182 4.07 11.91 14.77
N ARG A 183 5.25 11.87 14.13
CA ARG A 183 5.88 10.61 13.66
C ARG A 183 6.24 9.66 14.79
N GLU A 184 6.48 10.20 15.98
CA GLU A 184 6.85 9.45 17.18
C GLU A 184 5.64 8.69 17.74
N GLN A 185 4.44 9.28 17.65
CA GLN A 185 3.22 8.73 18.25
C GLN A 185 2.31 8.04 17.23
N ALA A 186 2.48 8.31 15.93
CA ALA A 186 1.63 7.75 14.89
C ALA A 186 1.58 6.22 14.91
N PRO A 187 2.70 5.47 15.07
CA PRO A 187 2.64 4.02 15.20
C PRO A 187 1.83 3.57 16.41
N GLU A 188 1.96 4.23 17.56
CA GLU A 188 1.24 3.84 18.79
C GLU A 188 -0.26 4.12 18.71
N ILE A 189 -0.64 5.23 18.08
CA ILE A 189 -2.05 5.63 17.90
C ILE A 189 -2.74 4.71 16.88
N VAL A 190 -2.08 4.41 15.76
CA VAL A 190 -2.67 3.66 14.65
C VAL A 190 -2.52 2.14 14.86
N ILE A 191 -1.42 1.72 15.47
CA ILE A 191 -0.96 0.33 15.60
C ILE A 191 -0.66 0.03 17.08
N PRO A 192 -1.67 -0.05 17.95
CA PRO A 192 -1.49 -0.22 19.40
C PRO A 192 -0.80 -1.53 19.81
N TYR A 193 -0.72 -2.50 18.88
CA TYR A 193 0.02 -3.75 19.08
C TYR A 193 1.35 -3.77 18.32
N ALA A 194 1.86 -2.63 17.84
CA ALA A 194 3.18 -2.56 17.23
C ALA A 194 4.29 -2.96 18.21
N PRO A 195 5.36 -3.60 17.72
CA PRO A 195 6.57 -3.77 18.51
C PRO A 195 7.23 -2.39 18.75
N PRO A 196 7.84 -2.15 19.94
CA PRO A 196 8.36 -0.83 20.32
C PRO A 196 9.32 -0.21 19.29
N CYS A 197 10.11 -1.03 18.61
CA CYS A 197 11.07 -0.54 17.61
C CYS A 197 10.40 0.21 16.43
N LEU A 198 9.10 0.00 16.12
CA LEU A 198 8.42 0.78 15.07
C LEU A 198 8.21 2.23 15.51
N GLY A 199 7.90 2.48 16.79
CA GLY A 199 7.83 3.83 17.35
C GLY A 199 9.20 4.52 17.31
N GLU A 200 10.24 3.81 17.74
CA GLU A 200 11.62 4.29 17.70
C GLU A 200 12.10 4.63 16.28
N TRP A 201 11.77 3.77 15.31
CA TRP A 201 12.08 3.99 13.90
C TRP A 201 11.31 5.19 13.33
N GLY A 202 10.04 5.36 13.73
CA GLY A 202 9.23 6.49 13.29
C GLY A 202 9.83 7.83 13.72
N SER A 203 10.28 7.89 14.97
CA SER A 203 10.99 9.04 15.55
C SER A 203 12.35 9.27 14.88
N SER A 204 13.16 8.22 14.77
CA SER A 204 14.57 8.34 14.37
C SER A 204 14.75 8.52 12.86
N TYR A 205 13.94 7.81 12.07
CA TYR A 205 14.12 7.68 10.62
C TYR A 205 12.99 8.28 9.81
N GLY A 206 11.88 8.65 10.44
CA GLY A 206 10.70 9.19 9.77
C GLY A 206 9.76 8.09 9.27
N ILE A 207 8.58 8.54 8.84
CA ILE A 207 7.50 7.70 8.32
C ILE A 207 7.00 8.30 7.01
N LEU A 208 6.78 7.41 6.05
CA LEU A 208 6.09 7.66 4.80
C LEU A 208 4.86 6.77 4.79
N SER A 209 3.70 7.34 4.50
CA SER A 209 2.47 6.57 4.32
C SER A 209 1.71 7.00 3.07
N LEU A 210 0.77 6.17 2.65
CA LEU A 210 -0.20 6.51 1.63
C LEU A 210 -1.47 5.71 1.88
N HIS A 211 -2.58 6.39 2.13
CA HIS A 211 -3.90 5.75 2.13
C HIS A 211 -4.50 5.75 0.72
N ILE A 212 -5.07 4.61 0.33
CA ILE A 212 -5.69 4.38 -0.98
C ILE A 212 -7.14 3.96 -0.74
N TYR A 213 -8.07 4.89 -0.92
CA TYR A 213 -9.48 4.67 -0.65
C TYR A 213 -10.26 4.19 -1.88
N TYR A 214 -11.22 3.29 -1.64
CA TYR A 214 -12.16 2.76 -2.62
C TYR A 214 -13.57 3.34 -2.44
N ILE A 215 -13.67 4.41 -1.64
CA ILE A 215 -14.90 5.13 -1.34
C ILE A 215 -14.70 6.62 -1.63
N ASN A 216 -15.80 7.34 -1.85
CA ASN A 216 -15.75 8.75 -2.26
C ASN A 216 -15.40 9.71 -1.12
N ASP A 217 -15.91 9.45 0.09
CA ASP A 217 -15.85 10.39 1.22
C ASP A 217 -15.14 9.79 2.45
N PRO A 218 -13.86 9.40 2.37
CA PRO A 218 -13.14 8.82 3.50
C PRO A 218 -13.03 9.75 4.72
N TRP A 219 -13.07 11.07 4.51
CA TRP A 219 -13.09 12.06 5.59
C TRP A 219 -14.36 12.03 6.48
N ASN A 220 -15.38 11.25 6.11
CA ASN A 220 -16.60 11.08 6.91
C ASN A 220 -16.60 9.79 7.76
N ILE A 221 -15.54 8.97 7.72
CA ILE A 221 -15.46 7.73 8.48
C ILE A 221 -15.45 8.01 9.98
N ARG A 222 -16.31 7.31 10.72
CA ARG A 222 -16.39 7.39 12.19
C ARG A 222 -16.02 6.05 12.81
N CYS A 223 -15.19 6.10 13.83
CA CYS A 223 -14.91 4.96 14.70
C CYS A 223 -15.98 4.86 15.78
N LYS A 224 -16.46 3.63 16.01
CA LYS A 224 -17.50 3.30 16.98
C LYS A 224 -16.92 2.40 18.06
#